data_AF-A0A5C2HKI1-F1
#
_entry.id   AF-A0A5C2HKI1-F1
#
_cell.length_a   1.000
_cell.length_b   1.000
_cell.length_c   1.000
_cell.angle_alpha   90.00
_cell.angle_beta   90.00
_cell.angle_gamma   90.00
#
_symmetry.space_group_name_H-M   'P 1'
#
loop_
_entity.id
_entity.type
_entity.pdbx_description
1 polymer ?
#
loop_
_entity_poly.entity_id
_entity_poly.type
_entity_poly.pdbx_seq_one_letter_code
_entity_poly.pdbx_strand_id
1 'polypeptide(L)'
;MHFSSGVVSGYLDTQGVFDTVYWARQQENIPIETLWSQHYLSHIKPFVQLCFDYFDSPHKKARAFAREFSYDDDSILAILDFPHLPLTNNRAEQALRHWVIFRRLSYGTRNAQGSRTLCLLASVVDTCHQRKADAWSFIAQTIACRRKGAAVPSLPGAV
;
A
#
# COMPACT_ATOMS: atom_id res chain seq x y z
N MET A 1 31.24 26.26 2.56
CA MET A 1 31.46 25.71 1.20
C MET A 1 30.16 25.84 0.43
N HIS A 2 30.26 26.34 -0.80
CA HIS A 2 29.15 26.80 -1.64
C HIS A 2 28.13 25.70 -1.94
N PHE A 3 26.85 25.95 -1.63
CA PHE A 3 25.75 25.26 -2.31
C PHE A 3 25.48 26.01 -3.61
N SER A 4 26.02 25.47 -4.70
CA SER A 4 25.71 25.94 -6.05
C SER A 4 24.23 25.77 -6.34
N SER A 5 23.62 26.85 -6.80
CA SER A 5 22.32 26.90 -7.43
C SER A 5 22.28 25.98 -8.66
N GLY A 6 21.65 24.82 -8.51
CA GLY A 6 21.25 23.96 -9.61
C GLY A 6 19.73 23.95 -9.71
N VAL A 7 19.16 24.89 -10.46
CA VAL A 7 17.78 24.79 -10.92
C VAL A 7 17.75 23.64 -11.93
N VAL A 8 17.37 22.44 -11.48
CA VAL A 8 17.11 21.31 -12.37
C VAL A 8 15.71 21.49 -12.94
N SER A 9 15.69 21.72 -14.25
CA SER A 9 14.52 21.83 -15.11
C SER A 9 13.54 20.65 -14.98
N GLY A 10 12.27 20.96 -14.71
CA GLY A 10 11.15 20.45 -15.51
C GLY A 10 10.52 19.08 -15.21
N TYR A 11 11.10 18.23 -14.38
CA TYR A 11 10.43 17.02 -13.88
C TYR A 11 10.65 16.92 -12.38
N LEU A 12 9.57 16.99 -11.60
CA LEU A 12 9.60 16.56 -10.20
C LEU A 12 10.01 15.09 -10.24
N ASP A 13 11.29 14.81 -9.95
CA ASP A 13 11.73 13.48 -9.63
C ASP A 13 10.90 13.03 -8.43
N THR A 14 9.89 12.21 -8.70
CA THR A 14 9.00 11.69 -7.65
C THR A 14 9.81 11.05 -6.54
N GLN A 15 10.94 10.42 -6.89
CA GLN A 15 11.88 9.85 -5.93
C GLN A 15 12.48 10.93 -5.02
N GLY A 16 12.94 12.06 -5.58
CA GLY A 16 13.46 13.20 -4.82
C GLY A 16 12.44 13.86 -3.88
N VAL A 17 11.16 13.93 -4.27
CA VAL A 17 10.08 14.43 -3.38
C VAL A 17 9.83 13.45 -2.24
N PHE A 18 9.74 12.15 -2.54
CA PHE A 18 9.61 11.12 -1.51
C PHE A 18 10.79 11.13 -0.55
N ASP A 19 12.01 11.18 -1.06
CA ASP A 19 13.24 11.19 -0.26
C ASP A 19 13.33 12.42 0.64
N THR A 20 12.86 13.58 0.18
CA THR A 20 12.77 14.80 1.00
C THR A 20 11.76 14.64 2.15
N VAL A 21 10.62 14.01 1.88
CA VAL A 21 9.61 13.72 2.91
C VAL A 21 10.11 12.64 3.88
N TYR A 22 10.79 11.60 3.40
CA TYR A 22 11.39 10.58 4.25
C TYR A 22 12.57 11.11 5.08
N TRP A 23 13.35 12.07 4.55
CA TRP A 23 14.39 12.77 5.29
C TRP A 23 13.80 13.64 6.40
N ALA A 24 12.72 14.39 6.10
CA ALA A 24 12.00 15.18 7.10
C ALA A 24 11.39 14.30 8.21
N ARG A 25 10.99 13.05 7.87
CA ARG A 25 10.51 12.05 8.84
C ARG A 25 11.60 11.46 9.73
N GLN A 26 12.86 11.47 9.30
CA GLN A 26 13.99 10.96 10.09
C GLN A 26 14.52 11.97 11.10
N GLN A 27 14.01 13.21 11.10
CA GLN A 27 14.33 14.17 12.15
C GLN A 27 13.61 13.75 13.44
N GLU A 28 14.35 13.09 14.32
CA GLU A 28 13.86 12.61 15.60
C GLU A 28 13.31 13.78 16.44
N ASN A 29 12.20 13.50 17.13
CA ASN A 29 11.75 14.23 18.32
C ASN A 29 10.83 15.45 18.15
N ILE A 30 10.05 15.53 17.07
CA ILE A 30 8.85 16.40 17.07
C ILE A 30 7.63 15.51 17.34
N PRO A 31 6.80 15.81 18.36
CA PRO A 31 5.58 15.05 18.59
C PRO A 31 4.73 15.03 17.31
N ILE A 32 4.26 13.85 16.90
CA ILE A 32 3.50 13.62 15.66
C ILE A 32 2.30 14.58 15.60
N GLU A 33 1.63 14.75 16.74
CA GLU A 33 0.55 15.71 16.97
C GLU A 33 0.92 17.18 16.70
N THR A 34 2.20 17.54 16.82
CA THR A 34 2.70 18.91 16.60
C THR A 34 3.15 19.16 15.15
N LEU A 35 3.72 18.15 14.48
CA LEU A 35 4.14 18.25 13.06
C LEU A 35 2.95 18.42 12.12
N TRP A 36 1.91 17.62 12.33
CA TRP A 36 0.80 17.56 11.40
C TRP A 36 -0.28 18.57 11.73
N SER A 37 -0.49 18.98 12.99
CA SER A 37 -1.55 19.92 13.33
C SER A 37 -1.49 21.22 12.54
N GLN A 38 -0.29 21.77 12.30
CA GLN A 38 -0.15 22.99 11.48
C GLN A 38 -0.44 22.75 9.99
N HIS A 39 0.20 21.75 9.35
CA HIS A 39 -0.01 21.45 7.93
C HIS A 39 -1.40 20.87 7.62
N TYR A 40 -1.94 20.08 8.54
CA TYR A 40 -3.29 19.54 8.48
C TYR A 40 -4.31 20.68 8.47
N LEU A 41 -4.16 21.66 9.38
CA LEU A 41 -5.04 22.82 9.42
C LEU A 41 -4.84 23.76 8.22
N SER A 42 -3.62 23.96 7.73
CA SER A 42 -3.34 24.92 6.66
C SER A 42 -3.60 24.40 5.24
N HIS A 43 -3.48 23.09 5.00
CA HIS A 43 -3.58 22.52 3.65
C HIS A 43 -4.58 21.37 3.55
N ILE A 44 -4.53 20.38 4.46
CA ILE A 44 -5.34 19.16 4.31
C ILE A 44 -6.81 19.45 4.59
N LYS A 45 -7.13 20.18 5.66
CA LYS A 45 -8.51 20.52 6.02
C LYS A 45 -9.22 21.35 4.93
N PRO A 46 -8.61 22.41 4.36
CA PRO A 46 -9.20 23.10 3.21
C PRO A 46 -9.34 22.19 1.98
N PHE A 47 -8.38 21.30 1.74
CA PHE A 47 -8.44 20.36 0.62
C PHE A 47 -9.59 19.35 0.77
N VAL A 48 -9.76 18.77 1.97
CA VAL A 48 -10.89 17.88 2.29
C VAL A 48 -12.21 18.62 2.07
N GLN A 49 -12.31 19.87 2.51
CA GLN A 49 -13.50 20.70 2.27
C GLN A 49 -13.75 20.91 0.77
N LEU A 50 -12.71 21.19 -0.02
CA LEU A 50 -12.83 21.28 -1.47
C LEU A 50 -13.32 19.97 -2.10
N CYS A 51 -12.91 18.80 -1.60
CA CYS A 51 -13.46 17.53 -2.07
C CYS A 51 -14.97 17.44 -1.81
N PHE A 52 -15.47 17.88 -0.65
CA PHE A 52 -16.91 17.93 -0.39
C PHE A 52 -17.63 18.94 -1.28
N ASP A 53 -17.07 20.13 -1.47
CA ASP A 53 -17.68 21.17 -2.31
C ASP A 53 -17.80 20.72 -3.78
N TYR A 54 -16.86 19.89 -4.25
CA TYR A 54 -16.82 19.35 -5.60
C TYR A 54 -17.44 17.95 -5.73
N PHE A 55 -18.08 17.43 -4.68
CA PHE A 55 -18.68 16.09 -4.65
C PHE A 55 -19.71 15.86 -5.76
N ASP A 56 -20.46 16.90 -6.13
CA ASP A 56 -21.43 16.92 -7.23
C ASP A 56 -21.04 17.91 -8.34
N SER A 57 -19.74 18.20 -8.48
CA SER A 57 -19.22 19.11 -9.51
C SER A 57 -19.72 18.72 -10.91
N PRO A 58 -20.08 19.66 -11.80
CA PRO A 58 -20.45 19.33 -13.18
C PRO A 58 -19.29 18.71 -13.97
N HIS A 59 -18.04 19.01 -13.60
CA HIS A 59 -16.86 18.49 -14.26
C HIS A 59 -16.56 17.04 -13.87
N LYS A 60 -16.64 16.11 -14.83
CA LYS A 60 -16.57 14.66 -14.60
C LYS A 60 -15.35 14.21 -13.79
N LYS A 61 -14.15 14.69 -14.12
CA LYS A 61 -12.91 14.27 -13.43
C LYS A 61 -12.83 14.81 -12.01
N ALA A 62 -13.24 16.06 -11.80
CA ALA A 62 -13.22 16.68 -10.48
C ALA A 62 -14.20 15.96 -9.56
N ARG A 63 -15.41 15.68 -10.06
CA ARG A 63 -16.43 14.91 -9.35
C ARG A 63 -15.97 13.48 -9.01
N ALA A 64 -15.35 12.78 -9.96
CA ALA A 64 -14.84 11.43 -9.72
C ALA A 64 -13.78 11.42 -8.62
N PHE A 65 -12.78 12.29 -8.72
CA PHE A 65 -11.73 12.42 -7.74
C PHE A 65 -12.26 12.83 -6.36
N ALA A 66 -13.13 13.84 -6.30
CA ALA A 66 -13.75 14.31 -5.07
C ALA A 66 -14.49 13.18 -4.34
N ARG A 67 -15.29 12.39 -5.07
CA ARG A 67 -16.00 11.25 -4.51
C ARG A 67 -15.07 10.15 -4.03
N GLU A 68 -14.11 9.74 -4.86
CA GLU A 68 -13.14 8.71 -4.48
C GLU A 68 -12.36 9.12 -3.22
N PHE A 69 -11.88 10.36 -3.16
CA PHE A 69 -11.20 10.86 -1.98
C PHE A 69 -12.12 10.88 -0.75
N SER A 70 -13.36 11.37 -0.87
CA SER A 70 -14.31 11.42 0.25
C SER A 70 -14.79 10.06 0.75
N TYR A 71 -14.67 8.99 -0.04
CA TYR A 71 -15.04 7.63 0.40
C TYR A 71 -13.92 6.93 1.16
N ASP A 72 -12.66 7.26 0.86
CA ASP A 72 -11.47 6.57 1.38
C ASP A 72 -10.51 7.52 2.12
N ASP A 73 -10.99 8.68 2.59
CA ASP A 73 -10.18 9.73 3.20
C ASP A 73 -9.38 9.23 4.41
N ASP A 74 -10.00 8.42 5.27
CA ASP A 74 -9.34 7.75 6.41
C ASP A 74 -8.13 6.92 5.95
N SER A 75 -8.25 6.19 4.84
CA SER A 75 -7.16 5.33 4.32
C SER A 75 -6.07 6.16 3.62
N ILE A 76 -6.46 7.20 2.89
CA ILE A 76 -5.54 8.08 2.16
C ILE A 76 -4.73 8.93 3.14
N LEU A 77 -5.36 9.37 4.24
CA LEU A 77 -4.75 10.23 5.26
C LEU A 77 -4.17 9.47 6.45
N ALA A 78 -4.31 8.14 6.53
CA ALA A 78 -3.78 7.29 7.60
C ALA A 78 -2.28 7.54 7.89
N ILE A 79 -1.53 8.01 6.90
CA ILE A 79 -0.12 8.32 7.03
C ILE A 79 0.18 9.51 7.96
N LEU A 80 -0.80 10.36 8.25
CA LEU A 80 -0.69 11.44 9.22
C LEU A 80 -0.63 10.88 10.65
N ASP A 81 -1.44 9.86 10.93
CA ASP A 81 -1.46 9.16 12.21
C ASP A 81 -0.29 8.17 12.34
N PHE A 82 0.11 7.57 11.21
CA PHE A 82 1.16 6.56 11.12
C PHE A 82 2.27 6.98 10.15
N PRO A 83 3.13 7.95 10.51
CA PRO A 83 4.15 8.51 9.60
C PRO A 83 5.25 7.51 9.21
N HIS A 84 5.34 6.37 9.88
CA HIS A 84 6.24 5.28 9.51
C HIS A 84 5.71 4.45 8.31
N LEU A 85 4.43 4.60 7.94
CA LEU A 85 3.88 3.94 6.76
C LEU A 85 4.43 4.59 5.47
N PRO A 86 4.60 3.79 4.40
CA PRO A 86 5.05 4.32 3.12
C PRO A 86 3.99 5.25 2.52
N LEU A 87 4.45 6.33 1.88
CA LEU A 87 3.58 7.31 1.21
C LEU A 87 2.88 6.79 -0.05
N THR A 88 3.32 5.64 -0.57
CA THR A 88 2.77 5.04 -1.78
C THR A 88 2.32 3.62 -1.52
N ASN A 89 1.30 3.21 -2.26
CA ASN A 89 0.80 1.85 -2.25
C ASN A 89 1.65 0.89 -3.13
N ASN A 90 2.80 1.34 -3.64
CA ASN A 90 3.61 0.60 -4.62
C ASN A 90 3.93 -0.83 -4.14
N ARG A 91 4.24 -1.00 -2.85
CA ARG A 91 4.53 -2.31 -2.27
C ARG A 91 3.33 -3.24 -2.31
N ALA A 92 2.13 -2.76 -1.99
CA ALA A 92 0.93 -3.60 -2.05
C ALA A 92 0.51 -3.87 -3.49
N GLU A 93 0.58 -2.87 -4.38
CA GLU A 93 0.33 -3.04 -5.81
C GLU A 93 1.28 -4.08 -6.43
N GLN A 94 2.57 -4.02 -6.10
CA GLN A 94 3.56 -4.98 -6.56
C GLN A 94 3.27 -6.40 -6.05
N ALA A 95 2.85 -6.54 -4.79
CA ALA A 95 2.44 -7.83 -4.24
C ALA A 95 1.22 -8.41 -4.98
N LEU A 96 0.21 -7.57 -5.25
CA LEU A 96 -1.02 -7.99 -5.93
C LEU A 96 -0.85 -8.23 -7.43
N ARG A 97 0.14 -7.60 -8.06
CA ARG A 97 0.32 -7.61 -9.53
C ARG A 97 0.34 -9.02 -10.12
N HIS A 98 1.08 -9.94 -9.51
CA HIS A 98 1.18 -11.31 -10.01
C HIS A 98 -0.18 -12.03 -9.96
N TRP A 99 -0.99 -11.79 -8.92
CA TRP A 99 -2.33 -12.37 -8.78
C TRP A 99 -3.35 -11.75 -9.73
N VAL A 100 -3.25 -10.45 -10.00
CA VAL A 100 -4.07 -9.77 -11.02
C VAL A 100 -3.78 -10.33 -12.41
N ILE A 101 -2.51 -10.51 -12.75
CA ILE A 101 -2.10 -11.14 -14.02
C ILE A 101 -2.61 -12.58 -14.08
N PHE A 102 -2.42 -13.36 -13.02
CA PHE A 102 -2.91 -14.73 -12.94
C PHE A 102 -4.43 -14.81 -13.15
N ARG A 103 -5.22 -13.95 -12.51
CA ARG A 103 -6.68 -13.89 -12.68
C ARG A 103 -7.05 -13.59 -14.13
N ARG A 104 -6.32 -12.68 -14.79
CA ARG A 104 -6.56 -12.33 -16.20
C ARG A 104 -6.29 -13.50 -17.13
N LEU A 105 -5.23 -14.26 -16.89
CA LEU A 105 -4.85 -15.42 -17.71
C LEU A 105 -5.72 -16.65 -17.46
N SER A 106 -6.12 -16.87 -16.20
CA SER A 106 -6.94 -18.03 -15.81
C SER A 106 -8.44 -17.82 -16.00
N TYR A 107 -8.87 -16.59 -16.32
CA TYR A 107 -10.27 -16.14 -16.28
C TYR A 107 -10.91 -16.24 -14.87
N GLY A 108 -10.07 -16.35 -13.83
CA GLY A 108 -10.50 -16.44 -12.44
C GLY A 108 -11.16 -17.78 -12.09
N THR A 109 -11.90 -17.79 -10.99
CA THR A 109 -12.53 -18.98 -10.41
C THR A 109 -14.03 -19.00 -10.72
N ARG A 110 -14.61 -20.19 -10.96
CA ARG A 110 -16.02 -20.35 -11.35
C ARG A 110 -16.99 -20.53 -10.17
N ASN A 111 -16.48 -20.70 -8.96
CA ASN A 111 -17.29 -20.90 -7.75
C ASN A 111 -16.58 -20.37 -6.49
N ALA A 112 -17.36 -20.20 -5.42
CA ALA A 112 -16.87 -19.65 -4.14
C ALA A 112 -15.76 -20.49 -3.51
N GLN A 113 -15.83 -21.82 -3.64
CA GLN A 113 -14.81 -22.72 -3.12
C GLN A 113 -13.46 -22.50 -3.82
N GLY A 114 -13.47 -22.36 -5.16
CA GLY A 114 -12.28 -22.04 -5.95
C GLY A 114 -11.71 -20.68 -5.57
N SER A 115 -12.56 -19.66 -5.41
CA SER A 115 -12.13 -18.32 -4.96
C SER A 115 -11.43 -18.39 -3.60
N ARG A 116 -12.01 -19.14 -2.65
CA ARG A 116 -11.43 -19.32 -1.32
C ARG A 116 -10.09 -20.05 -1.37
N THR A 117 -9.99 -21.13 -2.14
CA THR A 117 -8.73 -21.87 -2.32
C THR A 117 -7.65 -20.99 -2.93
N LEU A 118 -7.97 -20.23 -3.97
CA LEU A 118 -7.02 -19.32 -4.61
C LEU A 118 -6.56 -18.23 -3.62
N CYS A 119 -7.47 -17.63 -2.86
CA CYS A 119 -7.16 -16.63 -1.84
C CYS A 119 -6.22 -17.17 -0.76
N LEU A 120 -6.47 -18.40 -0.28
CA LEU A 120 -5.60 -19.07 0.69
C LEU A 120 -4.20 -19.34 0.12
N LEU A 121 -4.12 -19.88 -1.10
CA LEU A 121 -2.85 -20.13 -1.77
C LEU A 121 -2.07 -18.84 -2.00
N ALA A 122 -2.74 -17.78 -2.47
CA ALA A 122 -2.13 -16.48 -2.67
C ALA A 122 -1.54 -15.92 -1.37
N SER A 123 -2.32 -15.98 -0.29
CA SER A 123 -1.87 -15.53 1.04
C SER A 123 -0.65 -16.30 1.54
N VAL A 124 -0.62 -17.63 1.36
CA VAL A 124 0.53 -18.48 1.75
C VAL A 124 1.77 -18.15 0.92
N VAL A 125 1.61 -18.06 -0.40
CA VAL A 125 2.72 -17.77 -1.32
C VAL A 125 3.30 -16.38 -1.06
N ASP A 126 2.46 -15.36 -0.91
CA ASP A 126 2.90 -14.00 -0.61
C ASP A 126 3.62 -13.93 0.74
N THR A 127 3.12 -14.64 1.76
CA THR A 127 3.77 -14.72 3.07
C THR A 127 5.15 -15.38 2.95
N CYS A 128 5.26 -16.48 2.20
CA CYS A 128 6.55 -17.16 2.00
C CYS A 128 7.55 -16.25 1.26
N HIS A 129 7.12 -15.56 0.20
CA HIS A 129 7.96 -14.60 -0.51
C HIS A 129 8.44 -13.46 0.39
N GLN A 130 7.54 -12.85 1.18
CA GLN A 130 7.91 -11.79 2.12
C GLN A 130 8.92 -12.26 3.17
N ARG A 131 8.84 -13.53 3.58
CA ARG A 131 9.71 -14.16 4.58
C ARG A 131 10.91 -14.89 3.96
N LYS A 132 11.20 -14.66 2.67
CA LYS A 132 12.31 -15.29 1.92
C LYS A 132 12.34 -16.83 2.03
N ALA A 133 11.16 -17.45 2.12
CA ALA A 133 10.97 -18.89 2.20
C ALA A 133 10.44 -19.46 0.87
N ASP A 134 10.79 -20.71 0.57
CA ASP A 134 10.29 -21.39 -0.62
C ASP A 134 8.82 -21.83 -0.43
N ALA A 135 7.91 -21.16 -1.14
CA ALA A 135 6.48 -21.41 -1.04
C ALA A 135 6.09 -22.83 -1.48
N TRP A 136 6.75 -23.36 -2.52
CA TRP A 136 6.40 -24.68 -3.06
C TRP A 136 6.77 -25.81 -2.11
N SER A 137 7.95 -25.76 -1.51
CA SER A 137 8.36 -26.70 -0.46
C SER A 137 7.41 -26.64 0.72
N PHE A 138 7.01 -25.44 1.17
CA PHE A 138 6.07 -25.30 2.28
C PHE A 138 4.70 -25.94 1.96
N ILE A 139 4.15 -25.67 0.76
CA ILE A 139 2.86 -26.24 0.33
C ILE A 139 2.96 -27.77 0.20
N ALA A 140 4.02 -28.28 -0.43
CA ALA A 140 4.24 -29.72 -0.60
C ALA A 140 4.35 -30.45 0.74
N GLN A 141 5.12 -29.90 1.69
CA GLN A 141 5.23 -30.43 3.06
C GLN A 141 3.90 -30.38 3.79
N THR A 142 3.17 -29.27 3.70
CA THR A 142 1.83 -29.10 4.30
C THR A 142 0.86 -30.18 3.81
N ILE A 143 0.81 -30.42 2.50
CA ILE A 143 -0.03 -31.46 1.91
C ILE A 143 0.42 -32.85 2.37
N ALA A 144 1.73 -33.14 2.36
CA ALA A 144 2.27 -34.42 2.78
C ALA A 144 1.96 -34.73 4.26
N CYS A 145 2.14 -33.75 5.16
CA CYS A 145 1.80 -33.90 6.57
C CYS A 145 0.31 -34.15 6.77
N ARG A 146 -0.55 -33.38 6.08
CA ARG A 146 -2.01 -33.55 6.19
C ARG A 146 -2.49 -34.91 5.70
N ARG A 147 -1.94 -35.41 4.59
CA ARG A 147 -2.26 -36.75 4.07
C ARG A 147 -1.86 -37.88 5.02
N LYS A 148 -0.84 -37.66 5.86
CA LYS A 148 -0.39 -38.60 6.89
C LYS A 148 -1.12 -38.43 8.23
N GLY A 149 -2.04 -37.48 8.36
CA GLY A 149 -2.68 -37.14 9.63
C GLY A 149 -1.75 -36.46 10.64
N ALA A 150 -0.57 -36.01 10.22
CA ALA A 150 0.40 -35.35 11.06
C ALA A 150 0.09 -33.85 11.25
N ALA A 151 0.73 -33.23 12.24
CA ALA A 151 0.68 -31.79 12.43
C ALA A 151 1.23 -31.04 11.19
N VAL A 152 0.62 -29.90 10.88
CA VAL A 152 1.02 -29.05 9.75
C VAL A 152 2.18 -28.15 10.18
N PRO A 153 3.21 -27.95 9.34
CA PRO A 153 4.23 -26.95 9.62
C PRO A 153 3.60 -25.56 9.81
N SER A 154 4.12 -24.79 10.75
CA SER A 154 3.77 -23.38 10.90
C SER A 154 4.24 -22.59 9.69
N LEU A 155 3.57 -21.48 9.38
CA LEU A 155 4.08 -20.53 8.40
C LEU A 155 5.53 -20.11 8.75
N PRO A 156 6.39 -19.82 7.76
CA PRO A 156 7.78 -19.43 7.99
C PRO A 156 7.91 -18.29 9.01
N GLY A 157 9.00 -18.18 9.77
CA GLY A 157 9.20 -17.04 10.69
C GLY A 157 9.35 -15.70 9.95
N ALA A 158 9.06 -14.58 10.62
CA ALA A 158 9.43 -13.26 10.10
C ALA A 158 10.97 -13.15 10.04
N VAL A 159 11.49 -12.52 8.98
CA VAL A 159 12.92 -12.26 8.75
C VAL A 159 13.24 -10.82 9.09
#